data_AF-A0A4Y8IUH5-F1
#
_entry.id   AF-A0A4Y8IUH5-F1
#
_cell.length_a   1.000
_cell.length_b   1.000
_cell.length_c   1.000
_cell.angle_alpha   90.00
_cell.angle_beta   90.00
_cell.angle_gamma   90.00
#
_symmetry.space_group_name_H-M   'P 1'
#
loop_
_entity.id
_entity.type
_entity.pdbx_description
1 polymer ?
#
loop_
_entity_poly.entity_id
_entity_poly.type
_entity_poly.pdbx_seq_one_letter_code
_entity_poly.pdbx_strand_id
1 'polypeptide(L)' 'MIDLPWKVFSKTGSVETYLLMKQMEEAYRGSHQKIGMKDTKAINK' A
#
# COMPACT_ATOMS: atom_id res chain seq x y z
N MET A 1 -1.09 -3.81 -7.82
CA MET A 1 0.40 -3.84 -7.79
C MET A 1 0.89 -3.22 -6.49
N ILE A 2 0.53 -3.81 -5.34
CA ILE A 2 0.66 -3.20 -4.00
C ILE A 2 2.11 -3.15 -3.46
N ASP A 3 3.06 -3.66 -4.25
CA ASP A 3 4.47 -3.81 -3.87
C ASP A 3 5.41 -2.79 -4.54
N LEU A 4 4.90 -1.87 -5.37
CA LEU A 4 5.76 -0.93 -6.09
C LEU A 4 6.52 0.03 -5.15
N PRO A 5 5.86 0.68 -4.17
CA PRO A 5 6.54 1.57 -3.24
C PRO A 5 7.58 0.83 -2.38
N TRP A 6 7.23 -0.39 -1.92
CA TRP A 6 8.12 -1.23 -1.12
C TRP A 6 9.35 -1.69 -1.93
N LYS A 7 9.17 -2.12 -3.18
CA LYS A 7 10.29 -2.51 -4.06
C LYS A 7 11.25 -1.36 -4.35
N VAL A 8 10.73 -0.15 -4.54
CA VAL A 8 11.57 1.02 -4.78
C VAL A 8 12.36 1.37 -3.53
N PHE A 9 11.71 1.36 -2.36
CA PHE A 9 12.38 1.54 -1.09
C PHE A 9 13.48 0.50 -0.85
N SER A 10 13.21 -0.79 -1.07
CA SER A 10 14.21 -1.85 -0.90
C SER A 10 15.42 -1.70 -1.84
N LYS A 11 15.28 -0.98 -2.95
CA LYS A 11 16.38 -0.74 -3.91
C LYS A 11 17.14 0.55 -3.62
N THR A 12 16.45 1.63 -3.23
CA THR A 12 17.06 2.96 -3.08
C THR A 12 17.36 3.32 -1.63
N GLY A 13 16.70 2.68 -0.66
CA GLY A 13 16.74 3.06 0.76
C GLY A 13 16.16 4.45 1.05
N SER A 14 15.61 5.14 0.03
CA SER A 14 15.13 6.52 0.16
C SER A 14 13.71 6.54 0.73
N VAL A 15 13.58 6.99 1.98
CA VAL A 15 12.30 7.14 2.67
C VAL A 15 11.39 8.18 2.00
N GLU A 16 11.96 9.25 1.45
CA GLU A 16 11.23 10.29 0.73
C GLU A 16 10.55 9.72 -0.53
N THR A 17 11.28 8.90 -1.28
CA THR A 17 10.74 8.24 -2.49
C THR A 17 9.62 7.27 -2.14
N TYR A 18 9.76 6.51 -1.05
CA TYR A 18 8.73 5.61 -0.54
C TYR A 18 7.44 6.37 -0.20
N LEU A 19 7.54 7.46 0.56
CA LEU A 19 6.40 8.28 0.97
C LEU A 19 5.70 8.93 -0.23
N LEU A 20 6.47 9.41 -1.21
CA LEU A 20 5.93 9.96 -2.45
C LEU A 20 5.11 8.90 -3.21
N MET A 21 5.67 7.71 -3.41
CA MET A 21 4.98 6.63 -4.11
C MET A 21 3.76 6.12 -3.34
N LYS A 22 3.83 6.03 -2.00
CA LYS A 22 2.67 5.67 -1.17
C LYS A 22 1.54 6.69 -1.29
N GLN A 23 1.84 7.99 -1.29
CA GLN A 23 0.81 9.02 -1.47
C GLN A 23 0.12 8.91 -2.83
N MET A 24 0.87 8.64 -3.90
CA MET A 24 0.26 8.39 -5.21
C MET A 24 -0.58 7.12 -5.21
N GLU A 25 -0.08 6.01 -4.65
CA GLU A 25 -0.82 4.77 -4.50
C GLU A 25 -2.14 4.98 -3.73
N GLU A 26 -2.13 5.78 -2.66
CA GLU A 26 -3.33 6.15 -1.89
C GLU A 26 -4.29 7.03 -2.70
N ALA A 27 -3.78 7.99 -3.47
CA ALA A 27 -4.59 8.84 -4.34
C ALA A 27 -5.31 8.04 -5.44
N TYR A 28 -4.62 7.07 -6.04
CA TYR A 28 -5.22 6.12 -6.99
C TYR A 28 -6.17 5.12 -6.28
N ARG A 29 -5.87 4.72 -5.05
CA ARG A 29 -6.74 3.84 -4.27
C ARG A 29 -8.04 4.54 -3.86
N GLY A 30 -8.01 5.83 -3.57
CA GLY A 30 -9.20 6.65 -3.28
C GLY A 30 -10.23 6.67 -4.40
N SER A 31 -9.82 6.41 -5.65
CA SER A 31 -10.71 6.27 -6.80
C SER A 31 -11.15 4.82 -7.09
N HIS A 32 -10.54 3.82 -6.44
CA HIS A 32 -10.74 2.39 -6.75
C HIS A 32 -11.06 1.50 -5.51
N GLN A 33 -11.32 2.08 -4.34
CA GLN A 33 -11.60 1.32 -3.11
C GLN A 33 -13.10 1.27 -2.77
N LYS A 34 -13.83 0.53 -3.60
CA LYS A 34 -14.78 -0.49 -3.12
C LYS A 34 -14.42 -1.74 -3.92
N ILE A 35 -13.82 -2.75 -3.29
CA ILE A 35 -13.74 -4.19 -3.70
C ILE A 35 -12.42 -4.79 -3.17
N GLY A 36 -12.53 -5.58 -2.09
CA GLY A 36 -11.60 -6.64 -1.65
C GLY A 36 -10.30 -6.21 -0.94
N MET A 37 -9.86 -6.75 0.19
CA MET A 37 -10.16 -7.96 0.99
C MET A 37 -9.65 -7.68 2.42
N LYS A 38 -10.46 -7.92 3.47
CA LYS A 38 -10.45 -9.10 4.37
C LYS A 38 -9.12 -9.33 5.12
N ASP A 39 -9.05 -8.78 6.32
CA ASP A 39 -8.47 -9.52 7.45
C ASP A 39 -9.65 -10.15 8.21
N THR A 40 -9.85 -11.43 7.98
CA THR A 40 -10.56 -12.32 8.89
C THR A 40 -9.79 -12.37 10.21
N LYS A 41 -10.00 -11.37 11.08
CA LYS A 41 -9.51 -11.45 12.46
C LYS A 41 -10.50 -12.30 13.26
N ALA A 42 -10.16 -13.59 13.30
CA ALA A 42 -10.38 -14.51 14.41
C ALA A 42 -11.75 -14.44 15.10
N ILE A 43 -12.57 -15.43 14.77
CA ILE A 43 -13.29 -16.23 15.75
C ILE A 43 -12.51 -16.30 17.09
N ASN A 44 -12.95 -15.64 18.15
CA ASN A 44 -12.94 -16.20 19.51
C ASN A 44 -13.50 -15.25 20.56
N LYS A 45 -14.46 -15.82 21.30
CA LYS A 45 -14.95 -15.53 22.65
C LYS A 45 -16.01 -14.44 22.83
#